data_AF-A0A090MW96-F1
#
_entry.id   AF-A0A090MW96-F1
#
_cell.length_a   1.000
_cell.length_b   1.000
_cell.length_c   1.000
_cell.angle_alpha   90.00
_cell.angle_beta   90.00
_cell.angle_gamma   90.00
#
_symmetry.space_group_name_H-M   'P 1'
#
loop_
_entity.id
_entity.type
_entity.pdbx_description
1 polymer ?
#
loop_
_entity_poly.entity_id
_entity_poly.type
_entity_poly.pdbx_seq_one_letter_code
_entity_poly.pdbx_strand_id
1 'polypeptide(L)'
;MEVSGIENSSQKIVKNDPASYSKTCLTEMHAALTDLIESFEVPNSSNINKKVKNVESRLEIFKSSLNQIPDIDHNLLYQEKKIKDLRRCLELKKNLINRLYALPKKLEDIKPGKGISEILNKKPAATK
;
A
#
# COMPACT_ATOMS: atom_id res chain seq x y z
N MET A 1 -28.48 46.17 -11.41
CA MET A 1 -28.92 45.49 -10.18
C MET A 1 -27.96 44.34 -9.97
N GLU A 2 -26.97 44.57 -9.11
CA GLU A 2 -25.92 43.61 -8.80
C GLU A 2 -26.52 42.48 -7.96
N VAL A 3 -26.20 41.23 -8.28
CA VAL A 3 -26.41 40.10 -7.38
C VAL A 3 -25.06 39.48 -7.10
N SER A 4 -24.72 39.59 -5.83
CA SER A 4 -23.44 39.45 -5.18
C SER A 4 -22.90 38.02 -5.23
N GLY A 5 -21.57 37.94 -5.17
CA GLY A 5 -20.79 36.71 -5.22
C GLY A 5 -21.20 35.67 -4.18
N ILE A 6 -21.25 34.42 -4.63
CA ILE A 6 -21.02 33.27 -3.76
C ILE A 6 -19.51 33.11 -3.73
N GLU A 7 -18.90 33.64 -2.66
CA GLU A 7 -17.53 33.32 -2.30
C GLU A 7 -17.46 31.80 -2.09
N ASN A 8 -16.92 31.09 -3.09
CA ASN A 8 -16.37 29.76 -2.89
C ASN A 8 -15.18 29.91 -1.95
N SER A 9 -15.49 29.94 -0.65
CA SER A 9 -14.53 29.91 0.43
C SER A 9 -13.74 28.62 0.24
N SER A 10 -12.55 28.81 -0.33
CA SER A 10 -11.55 27.80 -0.55
C SER A 10 -11.11 27.32 0.82
N GLN A 11 -11.86 26.38 1.40
CA GLN A 11 -11.37 25.58 2.51
C GLN A 11 -10.27 24.70 1.94
N LYS A 12 -9.07 25.29 2.00
CA LYS A 12 -7.75 24.68 1.90
C LYS A 12 -7.85 23.25 2.44
N ILE A 13 -7.93 22.28 1.53
CA ILE A 13 -7.82 20.86 1.87
C ILE A 13 -6.39 20.69 2.36
N VAL A 14 -6.20 20.89 3.66
CA VAL A 14 -4.99 20.48 4.34
C VAL A 14 -4.92 18.98 4.07
N LYS A 15 -3.86 18.54 3.39
CA LYS A 15 -3.53 17.12 3.22
C LYS A 15 -3.22 16.55 4.61
N ASN A 16 -4.25 16.36 5.42
CA ASN A 16 -4.16 15.66 6.68
C ASN A 16 -4.05 14.18 6.34
N ASP A 17 -2.99 13.55 6.84
CA ASP A 17 -2.85 12.11 6.88
C ASP A 17 -4.18 11.46 7.33
N PRO A 18 -4.69 10.41 6.64
CA PRO A 18 -5.98 9.81 6.97
C PRO A 18 -6.12 9.37 8.43
N ALA A 19 -5.02 8.93 9.07
CA ALA A 19 -5.03 8.60 10.49
C ALA A 19 -5.11 9.84 11.38
N SER A 20 -4.42 10.93 11.02
CA SER A 20 -4.57 12.24 11.68
C SER A 20 -6.01 12.77 11.61
N TYR A 21 -6.64 12.71 10.43
CA TYR A 21 -8.05 13.10 10.26
C TYR A 21 -8.98 12.24 11.12
N SER A 22 -8.80 10.92 11.12
CA SER A 22 -9.59 10.00 11.94
C SER A 22 -9.43 10.26 13.44
N LYS A 23 -8.23 10.65 13.89
CA LYS A 23 -7.96 11.05 15.27
C LYS A 23 -8.71 12.33 15.65
N THR A 24 -8.77 13.32 14.75
CA THR A 24 -9.60 14.51 14.95
C THR A 24 -11.07 14.13 15.09
N CYS A 25 -11.62 13.30 14.18
CA CYS A 25 -13.00 12.83 14.27
C CYS A 25 -13.30 12.10 15.59
N LEU A 26 -12.37 11.28 16.08
CA LEU A 26 -12.50 10.61 17.38
C LEU A 26 -12.54 11.61 18.54
N THR A 27 -11.72 12.66 18.47
CA THR A 27 -11.67 13.71 19.52
C THR A 27 -12.98 14.49 19.57
N GLU A 28 -13.53 14.85 18.40
CA GLU A 28 -14.83 15.52 18.30
C GLU A 28 -15.98 14.63 18.76
N MET A 29 -15.91 13.33 18.46
CA MET A 29 -16.87 12.34 18.94
C MET A 29 -16.83 12.21 20.47
N HIS A 30 -15.63 12.16 21.04
CA HIS A 30 -15.44 12.15 22.49
C HIS A 30 -16.03 13.40 23.13
N ALA A 31 -15.74 14.59 22.59
CA ALA A 31 -16.31 15.85 23.09
C ALA A 31 -17.85 15.85 23.04
N ALA A 32 -18.45 15.37 21.94
CA ALA A 32 -19.91 15.27 21.83
C ALA A 32 -20.53 14.31 22.84
N LEU A 33 -19.85 13.20 23.17
CA LEU A 33 -20.27 12.26 24.21
C LEU A 33 -20.15 12.86 25.61
N THR A 34 -19.05 13.56 25.90
CA THR A 34 -18.85 14.29 27.17
C THR A 34 -19.95 15.34 27.36
N ASP A 35 -20.21 16.17 26.35
CA ASP A 35 -21.28 17.17 26.37
C ASP A 35 -22.66 16.56 26.62
N LEU A 36 -22.92 15.36 26.10
CA LEU A 36 -24.16 14.64 26.32
C LEU A 36 -24.26 14.12 27.76
N ILE A 37 -23.19 13.53 28.29
CA ILE A 37 -23.13 12.99 29.66
C ILE A 37 -23.30 14.10 30.69
N GLU A 38 -22.57 15.21 30.56
CA GLU A 38 -22.71 16.39 31.43
C GLU A 38 -24.15 16.92 31.45
N SER A 39 -24.92 16.66 30.39
CA SER A 39 -26.32 17.09 30.35
C SER A 39 -27.22 16.32 31.31
N PHE A 40 -26.89 15.06 31.55
CA PHE A 40 -27.62 14.22 32.49
C PHE A 40 -27.24 14.52 33.95
N GLU A 41 -26.08 15.13 34.18
CA GLU A 41 -25.59 15.48 35.51
C GLU A 41 -26.12 16.85 36.00
N VAL A 42 -26.54 17.73 35.09
CA VAL A 42 -27.06 19.07 35.43
C VAL A 42 -28.54 19.21 35.01
N PRO A 43 -29.49 19.37 35.97
CA PRO A 43 -30.94 19.29 35.73
C PRO A 43 -31.53 20.40 34.83
N ASN A 44 -30.74 21.40 34.41
CA ASN A 44 -31.18 22.53 33.57
C ASN A 44 -30.47 22.59 32.20
N SER A 45 -29.76 21.54 31.81
CA SER A 45 -28.99 21.57 30.58
C SER A 45 -29.85 21.22 29.36
N SER A 46 -29.85 22.13 28.39
CA SER A 46 -30.03 21.98 26.93
C SER A 46 -30.71 20.73 26.34
N ASN A 47 -31.50 20.96 25.30
CA ASN A 47 -32.18 19.99 24.42
C ASN A 47 -31.34 18.72 24.11
N ILE A 48 -31.56 17.67 24.90
CA ILE A 48 -30.88 16.36 24.81
C ILE A 48 -31.00 15.77 23.40
N ASN A 49 -32.15 15.93 22.73
CA ASN A 49 -32.35 15.44 21.36
C ASN A 49 -31.37 16.08 20.37
N LYS A 50 -31.01 17.36 20.54
CA LYS A 50 -30.01 18.01 19.69
C LYS A 50 -28.61 17.42 19.92
N LYS A 51 -28.27 17.09 21.17
CA LYS A 51 -26.98 16.50 21.54
C LYS A 51 -26.87 15.04 21.06
N VAL A 52 -27.93 14.25 21.18
CA VAL A 52 -27.99 12.88 20.62
C VAL A 52 -27.79 12.90 19.11
N LYS A 53 -28.50 13.77 18.37
CA LYS A 53 -28.30 13.93 16.92
C LYS A 53 -26.87 14.37 16.56
N ASN A 54 -26.23 15.17 17.40
CA ASN A 54 -24.84 15.56 17.21
C ASN A 54 -23.91 14.34 17.38
N VAL A 55 -24.12 13.50 18.39
CA VAL A 55 -23.35 12.26 18.58
C VAL A 55 -23.55 11.31 17.40
N GLU A 56 -24.77 11.11 16.92
CA GLU A 56 -25.06 10.28 15.74
C GLU A 56 -24.33 10.79 14.49
N SER A 57 -24.39 12.10 14.24
CA SER A 57 -23.68 12.74 13.13
C SER A 57 -22.17 12.55 13.22
N ARG A 58 -21.58 12.77 14.41
CA ARG A 58 -20.15 12.57 14.65
C ARG A 58 -19.73 11.09 14.51
N LEU A 59 -20.61 10.16 14.89
CA LEU A 59 -20.37 8.72 14.70
C LEU A 59 -20.25 8.37 13.21
N GLU A 60 -21.15 8.86 12.38
CA GLU A 60 -21.12 8.59 10.94
C GLU A 60 -19.91 9.21 10.25
N ILE A 61 -19.50 10.42 10.68
CA ILE A 61 -18.27 11.06 10.21
C ILE A 61 -17.04 10.24 10.63
N PHE A 62 -17.01 9.75 11.88
CA PHE A 62 -15.91 8.92 12.37
C PHE A 62 -15.82 7.56 11.65
N LYS A 63 -16.94 6.87 11.40
CA LYS A 63 -16.96 5.65 10.58
C LYS A 63 -16.41 5.92 9.18
N SER A 64 -16.82 7.03 8.58
CA SER A 64 -16.38 7.43 7.24
C SER A 64 -14.89 7.76 7.18
N SER A 65 -14.31 8.32 8.25
CA SER A 65 -12.87 8.60 8.31
C SER A 65 -12.04 7.32 8.44
N LEU A 66 -12.51 6.32 9.18
CA LEU A 66 -11.85 5.02 9.28
C LEU A 66 -11.72 4.30 7.93
N ASN A 67 -12.72 4.43 7.06
CA ASN A 67 -12.67 3.86 5.70
C ASN A 67 -11.59 4.49 4.81
N GLN A 68 -11.09 5.68 5.18
CA GLN A 68 -10.03 6.38 4.43
C GLN A 68 -8.64 5.99 4.91
N ILE A 69 -8.52 5.34 6.08
CA ILE A 69 -7.25 4.81 6.56
C ILE A 69 -6.85 3.68 5.62
N PRO A 70 -5.69 3.77 4.93
CA PRO A 70 -5.21 2.71 4.06
C PRO A 70 -5.19 1.39 4.83
N ASP A 71 -5.70 0.33 4.22
CA ASP A 71 -5.68 -1.00 4.81
C ASP A 71 -4.21 -1.44 5.00
N ILE A 72 -3.70 -1.22 6.21
CA ILE A 72 -2.32 -1.51 6.59
C ILE A 72 -2.05 -3.01 6.46
N ASP A 73 -3.05 -3.85 6.73
CA ASP A 73 -2.92 -5.31 6.68
C ASP A 73 -2.76 -5.80 5.23
N HIS A 74 -3.55 -5.26 4.30
CA HIS A 74 -3.40 -5.56 2.88
C HIS A 74 -2.08 -5.03 2.31
N ASN A 75 -1.64 -3.84 2.74
CA ASN A 75 -0.36 -3.27 2.34
C ASN A 75 0.82 -4.11 2.87
N LEU A 76 0.76 -4.52 4.15
CA LEU A 76 1.76 -5.38 4.78
C LEU A 76 1.87 -6.72 4.03
N LEU A 77 0.75 -7.40 3.80
CA LEU A 77 0.71 -8.67 3.07
C LEU A 77 1.30 -8.55 1.66
N TYR A 78 0.99 -7.44 0.97
CA TYR A 78 1.56 -7.16 -0.36
C TYR A 78 3.07 -6.94 -0.30
N GLN A 79 3.55 -6.15 0.67
CA GLN A 79 4.98 -5.89 0.85
C GLN A 79 5.75 -7.15 1.25
N GLU A 80 5.20 -7.99 2.13
CA GLU A 80 5.78 -9.28 2.52
C GLU A 80 5.95 -10.22 1.31
N LYS A 81 4.93 -10.33 0.45
CA LYS A 81 5.02 -11.09 -0.80
C LYS A 81 6.13 -10.55 -1.71
N LYS A 82 6.21 -9.23 -1.87
CA LYS A 82 7.25 -8.58 -2.68
C LYS A 82 8.66 -8.84 -2.14
N ILE A 83 8.85 -8.79 -0.82
CA ILE A 83 10.13 -9.11 -0.17
C ILE A 83 10.52 -10.56 -0.42
N LYS A 84 9.56 -11.50 -0.33
CA LYS A 84 9.80 -12.93 -0.60
C LYS A 84 10.26 -13.16 -2.03
N ASP A 85 9.62 -12.52 -3.01
CA ASP A 85 10.00 -12.63 -4.42
C ASP A 85 11.37 -12.01 -4.72
N LEU A 86 11.67 -10.85 -4.12
CA LEU A 86 13.00 -10.23 -4.25
C LEU A 86 14.11 -11.12 -3.68
N ARG A 87 13.89 -11.74 -2.52
CA ARG A 87 14.83 -12.71 -1.94
C ARG A 87 15.06 -13.90 -2.86
N ARG A 88 13.99 -14.46 -3.45
CA ARG A 88 14.09 -15.54 -4.44
C ARG A 88 14.92 -15.13 -5.66
N CYS A 89 14.66 -13.94 -6.21
CA CYS A 89 15.38 -13.43 -7.38
C CYS A 89 16.87 -13.22 -7.08
N LEU A 90 17.19 -12.72 -5.89
CA LEU A 90 18.56 -12.50 -5.44
C LEU A 90 19.30 -13.84 -5.29
N GLU A 91 18.63 -14.87 -4.75
CA GLU A 91 19.20 -16.21 -4.64
C GLU A 91 19.44 -16.87 -6.01
N LEU A 92 18.52 -16.72 -6.95
CA LEU A 92 18.72 -17.20 -8.33
C LEU A 92 19.92 -16.51 -9.01
N LYS A 93 20.06 -15.20 -8.81
CA LYS A 93 21.22 -14.44 -9.34
C LYS A 93 22.53 -14.92 -8.73
N LYS A 94 22.59 -15.14 -7.42
CA LYS A 94 23.77 -15.70 -6.74
C LYS A 94 24.13 -17.08 -7.30
N ASN A 95 23.15 -17.96 -7.47
CA ASN A 95 23.37 -19.29 -8.03
C ASN A 95 23.88 -19.25 -9.48
N LEU A 96 23.35 -18.34 -10.30
CA LEU A 96 23.86 -18.13 -11.66
C LEU A 96 25.32 -17.66 -11.66
N ILE A 97 25.64 -16.67 -10.83
CA ILE A 97 27.00 -16.15 -10.68
C ILE A 97 27.96 -17.26 -10.24
N ASN A 98 27.59 -18.04 -9.22
CA ASN A 98 28.40 -19.16 -8.73
C ASN A 98 28.63 -20.21 -9.82
N ARG A 99 27.60 -20.53 -10.61
CA ARG A 99 27.73 -21.41 -11.78
C ARG A 99 28.70 -20.86 -12.82
N LEU A 100 28.63 -19.57 -13.13
CA LEU A 100 29.54 -18.93 -14.09
C LEU A 100 30.99 -18.97 -13.62
N TYR A 101 31.25 -18.74 -12.33
CA TYR A 101 32.60 -18.84 -11.76
C TYR A 101 33.10 -20.29 -11.61
N ALA A 102 32.19 -21.26 -11.46
CA ALA A 102 32.51 -22.69 -11.41
C ALA A 102 32.68 -23.32 -12.80
N LEU A 103 32.36 -22.61 -13.89
CA LEU A 103 32.66 -23.08 -15.24
C LEU A 103 34.18 -23.22 -15.38
N PRO A 104 34.68 -24.39 -15.81
CA PRO A 104 36.11 -24.55 -16.09
C PRO A 104 36.55 -23.50 -17.11
N LYS A 105 37.75 -22.94 -16.95
CA LYS A 105 38.44 -22.06 -17.92
C LYS A 105 38.66 -22.68 -19.33
N LYS A 106 37.95 -23.75 -19.70
CA LYS A 106 38.10 -24.46 -20.98
C LYS A 106 37.52 -23.71 -22.19
N LEU A 107 37.04 -22.47 -22.02
CA LEU A 107 36.78 -21.58 -23.14
C LEU A 107 38.05 -20.95 -23.73
N GLU A 108 39.23 -21.20 -23.16
CA GLU A 108 40.50 -20.70 -23.73
C GLU A 108 40.94 -21.40 -25.02
N ASP A 109 40.32 -22.51 -25.46
CA ASP A 109 40.76 -23.22 -26.68
C ASP A 109 39.71 -23.38 -27.79
N ILE A 110 38.54 -22.75 -27.69
CA ILE A 110 37.64 -22.68 -28.86
C ILE A 110 38.03 -21.46 -29.69
N LYS A 111 39.05 -21.64 -30.55
CA LYS A 111 39.33 -20.68 -31.63
C LYS A 111 38.00 -20.40 -32.38
N PRO A 112 37.61 -19.13 -32.56
CA PRO A 112 36.39 -18.81 -33.31
C PRO A 112 36.48 -19.44 -34.71
N GLY A 113 35.53 -20.34 -35.01
CA GLY A 113 35.41 -21.00 -36.33
C GLY A 113 35.65 -22.51 -36.40
N LYS A 114 35.98 -23.24 -35.31
CA LYS A 114 36.23 -24.70 -35.38
C LYS A 114 35.17 -25.64 -34.79
N GLY A 115 34.13 -25.14 -34.13
CA GLY A 115 33.17 -26.00 -33.42
C GLY A 115 32.06 -26.64 -34.27
N ILE A 116 31.78 -26.13 -35.48
CA ILE A 116 30.58 -26.54 -36.25
C ILE A 116 30.96 -27.45 -37.44
N SER A 117 32.16 -27.28 -38.00
CA SER A 117 32.63 -28.02 -39.17
C SER A 117 32.94 -29.50 -38.90
N GLU A 118 33.24 -29.89 -37.66
CA GLU A 118 33.45 -31.31 -37.30
C GLU A 118 32.15 -32.05 -36.97
N ILE A 119 31.09 -31.34 -36.56
CA ILE A 119 29.80 -31.95 -36.20
C ILE A 119 28.98 -32.30 -37.45
N LEU A 120 29.18 -31.56 -38.56
CA LEU A 120 28.41 -31.75 -39.79
C LEU A 120 28.91 -32.91 -40.68
N ASN A 121 30.14 -33.41 -40.48
CA ASN A 121 30.75 -34.44 -41.35
C ASN A 121 30.64 -35.88 -40.85
N LYS A 122 30.02 -36.13 -39.69
CA LYS A 122 29.61 -37.50 -39.31
C LYS A 122 28.26 -37.82 -39.94
N LYS A 123 28.30 -38.09 -41.24
CA LYS A 123 27.24 -38.81 -41.96
C LYS A 123 26.97 -40.11 -41.18
N PRO A 124 25.72 -40.44 -40.82
CA PRO A 124 25.42 -41.74 -40.22
C PRO A 124 25.70 -42.80 -41.28
N ALA A 125 26.70 -43.66 -41.03
CA ALA A 125 26.88 -44.87 -41.81
C ALA A 125 25.70 -45.79 -41.48
N ALA A 126 24.78 -45.92 -42.43
CA ALA A 126 23.69 -46.88 -42.39
C ALA A 126 24.28 -48.29 -42.20
N THR A 127 23.89 -48.95 -41.12
CA THR A 127 24.16 -50.37 -40.89
C THR A 127 23.13 -51.16 -41.70
N LYS A 128 23.59 -51.95 -42.66
CA LYS A 128 22.83 -53.06 -43.25
C LYS A 128 23.02 -54.30 -42.41
#